data_AF-A0A9P4ML55-F1
#
_entry.id   AF-A0A9P4ML55-F1
#
_cell.length_a   1.000
_cell.length_b   1.000
_cell.length_c   1.000
_cell.angle_alpha   90.00
_cell.angle_beta   90.00
_cell.angle_gamma   90.00
#
_symmetry.space_group_name_H-M   'P 1'
#
loop_
_entity.id
_entity.type
_entity.pdbx_description
1 polymer ?
#
loop_
_entity_poly.entity_id
_entity_poly.type
_entity_poly.pdbx_seq_one_letter_code
_entity_poly.pdbx_strand_id
1 'polypeptide(L)'
;MSGGSNGPHKRYSLIRLCLLVVIPLPGIVIMSSLSIKPFFSTQDSYNVAAGLADFNSTTAELLSQQAAMAFMFDISYPLWDSRITFPMDPLGRDSGRCRSVNNPTQWSACEESILMTGGCLTISPQKDDLTKHREASIYVVEKTKGYHVEFDRVYNQSTLFQGICKIHGYEMGAVQWCVALGNFQEILHGYNVCPLNLMARNLCLTNTSWINKPFKFSSSFYVYRRTSTVYYSRNNLSIIAITDLSPPIPAAITAEEVASALNVIMRSINFRQRANSTDERASDLAVLMAGGLQQGNNPFVRKTALQESRKALAMLLHYFQANGIGAGDPQSIWETTTPRLGLPLDMYTMLQIAVPSYHVSASQLSLYVFVGVASSLLLLCFTTAVFTCGTVTRWPWKTGFPSLDFAIYSLPLRGGQQKSLCESLGSIREKRGEV
;
A
#
# COMPACT_ATOMS: atom_id res chain seq x y z
N MET A 1 32.38 -49.15 42.45
CA MET A 1 31.61 -48.13 41.71
C MET A 1 30.94 -47.22 42.72
N SER A 2 31.45 -46.00 42.92
CA SER A 2 30.95 -45.05 43.92
C SER A 2 29.64 -44.42 43.44
N GLY A 3 28.53 -44.82 44.07
CA GLY A 3 27.25 -44.15 43.93
C GLY A 3 27.28 -42.81 44.68
N GLY A 4 27.71 -41.76 43.99
CA GLY A 4 27.71 -40.40 44.52
C GLY A 4 26.29 -39.94 44.87
N SER A 5 26.02 -39.81 46.16
CA SER A 5 24.83 -39.16 46.72
C SER A 5 24.72 -37.73 46.16
N ASN A 6 23.96 -37.57 45.07
CA ASN A 6 23.56 -36.27 44.53
C ASN A 6 22.55 -35.63 45.48
N GLY A 7 23.08 -34.92 46.48
CA GLY A 7 22.33 -34.38 47.59
C GLY A 7 21.26 -33.35 47.19
N PRO A 8 20.25 -33.14 48.07
CA PRO A 8 19.15 -32.20 47.89
C PRO A 8 19.60 -30.77 47.54
N HIS A 9 20.82 -30.38 47.94
CA HIS A 9 21.42 -29.09 47.61
C HIS A 9 21.65 -28.84 46.11
N LYS A 10 22.01 -29.87 45.32
CA LYS A 10 22.17 -29.72 43.86
C LYS A 10 20.83 -29.46 43.18
N ARG A 11 19.76 -30.10 43.65
CA ARG A 11 18.39 -29.90 43.13
C ARG A 11 17.87 -28.49 43.43
N TYR A 12 18.13 -27.98 44.64
CA TYR A 12 17.72 -26.63 45.03
C TYR A 12 18.47 -25.55 44.23
N SER A 13 19.77 -25.75 43.98
CA SER A 13 20.56 -24.85 43.14
C SER A 13 20.06 -24.82 41.69
N LEU A 14 19.69 -25.98 41.12
CA LEU A 14 19.13 -26.06 39.76
C LEU A 14 17.76 -25.37 39.65
N ILE A 15 16.86 -25.57 40.62
CA ILE A 15 15.54 -24.91 40.65
C ILE A 15 15.71 -23.38 40.72
N ARG A 16 16.64 -22.90 41.55
CA ARG A 16 16.94 -21.46 41.67
C ARG A 16 17.49 -20.88 40.37
N LEU A 17 18.33 -21.64 39.66
CA LEU A 17 18.84 -21.25 38.34
C LEU A 17 17.71 -21.20 37.30
N CYS A 18 16.82 -22.20 37.27
CA CYS A 18 15.67 -22.21 36.38
C CYS A 18 14.74 -21.01 36.64
N LEU A 19 14.45 -20.68 37.90
CA LEU A 19 13.63 -19.51 38.25
C LEU A 19 14.27 -18.20 37.77
N LEU A 20 15.59 -18.04 37.95
CA LEU A 20 16.33 -16.86 37.47
C LEU A 20 16.27 -16.71 35.94
N VAL A 21 16.27 -17.82 35.20
CA VAL A 21 16.18 -17.81 33.73
C VAL A 21 14.74 -17.56 33.24
N VAL A 22 13.72 -17.98 33.98
CA VAL A 22 12.32 -17.83 33.55
C VAL A 22 11.80 -16.40 33.78
N ILE A 23 12.29 -15.67 34.78
CA ILE A 23 11.88 -14.28 35.07
C ILE A 23 12.03 -13.31 33.87
N PRO A 24 13.12 -13.31 33.08
CA PRO A 24 13.24 -12.42 31.92
C PRO A 24 12.47 -12.90 30.67
N LEU A 25 12.06 -14.17 30.59
CA LEU A 25 11.38 -14.72 29.40
C LEU A 25 10.13 -13.93 28.99
N PRO A 26 9.20 -13.54 29.90
CA PRO A 26 8.07 -12.69 29.56
C PRO A 26 8.48 -11.37 28.91
N GLY A 27 9.53 -10.73 29.41
CA GLY A 27 10.04 -9.47 28.88
C GLY A 27 10.62 -9.62 27.48
N ILE A 28 11.40 -10.69 27.25
CA ILE A 28 11.96 -11.02 25.93
C ILE A 28 10.84 -11.34 24.94
N VAL A 29 9.82 -12.11 25.35
CA VAL A 29 8.69 -12.47 24.49
C VAL A 29 7.89 -11.24 24.07
N ILE A 30 7.61 -10.30 24.99
CA ILE A 30 6.96 -9.04 24.65
C ILE A 30 7.81 -8.25 23.65
N MET A 31 9.09 -8.05 23.96
CA MET A 31 10.03 -7.27 23.14
C MET A 31 10.24 -7.89 21.74
N SER A 32 10.20 -9.22 21.63
CA SER A 32 10.45 -9.94 20.37
C SER A 32 9.39 -9.75 19.28
N SER A 33 8.19 -9.28 19.65
CA SER A 33 7.07 -9.11 18.72
C SER A 33 6.36 -7.77 18.93
N LEU A 34 7.14 -6.71 19.10
CA LEU A 34 6.60 -5.36 19.11
C LEU A 34 6.42 -4.88 17.67
N SER A 35 5.17 -4.66 17.28
CA SER A 35 4.85 -3.95 16.05
C SER A 35 4.59 -2.49 16.41
N ILE A 36 5.45 -1.60 15.92
CA ILE A 36 5.20 -0.17 16.01
C ILE A 36 4.22 0.17 14.90
N LYS A 37 3.00 0.56 15.27
CA LYS A 37 1.97 1.00 14.32
C LYS A 37 1.74 2.50 14.46
N PRO A 38 1.63 3.23 13.35
CA PRO A 38 1.23 4.63 13.43
C PRO A 38 -0.22 4.71 13.92
N PHE A 39 -0.45 5.59 14.87
CA PHE A 39 -1.77 5.97 15.37
C PHE A 39 -1.94 7.46 15.13
N PHE A 40 -3.10 7.88 14.64
CA PHE A 40 -3.32 9.27 14.23
C PHE A 40 -4.37 9.88 15.15
N SER A 41 -4.00 10.95 15.85
CA SER A 41 -4.92 11.71 16.68
C SER A 41 -5.53 12.85 15.87
N THR A 42 -6.82 12.74 15.58
CA THR A 42 -7.58 13.75 14.82
C THR A 42 -7.72 15.04 15.63
N GLN A 43 -7.38 16.16 15.00
CA GLN A 43 -7.50 17.51 15.54
C GLN A 43 -8.71 18.26 14.97
N ASP A 44 -8.98 18.05 13.68
CA ASP A 44 -10.12 18.61 12.97
C ASP A 44 -10.54 17.66 11.84
N SER A 45 -11.80 17.75 11.41
CA SER A 45 -12.32 16.90 10.34
C SER A 45 -13.44 17.58 9.59
N TYR A 46 -13.48 17.39 8.26
CA TYR A 46 -14.53 17.93 7.43
C TYR A 46 -14.81 17.05 6.21
N ASN A 47 -16.01 17.19 5.66
CA ASN A 47 -16.45 16.44 4.49
C ASN A 47 -15.72 16.94 3.24
N VAL A 48 -15.29 15.99 2.42
CA VAL A 48 -14.59 16.21 1.15
C VAL A 48 -15.13 15.26 0.08
N ALA A 49 -14.91 15.62 -1.18
CA ALA A 49 -14.87 14.67 -2.27
C ALA A 49 -13.40 14.32 -2.55
N ALA A 50 -13.08 13.02 -2.61
CA ALA A 50 -11.73 12.55 -2.80
C ALA A 50 -11.68 11.26 -3.62
N GLY A 51 -10.52 10.98 -4.21
CA GLY A 51 -10.30 9.77 -5.00
C GLY A 51 -10.46 9.98 -6.50
N LEU A 52 -10.48 8.86 -7.22
CA LEU A 52 -10.61 8.80 -8.68
C LEU A 52 -11.98 8.27 -9.08
N ALA A 53 -12.75 9.10 -9.80
CA ALA A 53 -14.02 8.71 -10.39
C ALA A 53 -13.82 7.66 -11.50
N ASP A 54 -14.91 7.10 -12.02
CA ASP A 54 -14.86 6.14 -13.13
C ASP A 54 -14.26 6.79 -14.38
N PHE A 55 -13.38 6.02 -15.02
CA PHE A 55 -12.66 6.44 -16.21
C PHE A 55 -13.70 6.72 -17.28
N ASN A 56 -13.58 7.89 -17.91
CA ASN A 56 -14.53 8.30 -18.92
C ASN A 56 -13.78 9.05 -20.02
N SER A 57 -13.65 8.42 -21.18
CA SER A 57 -12.94 9.01 -22.32
C SER A 57 -13.60 10.27 -22.86
N THR A 58 -14.90 10.51 -22.63
CA THR A 58 -15.55 11.75 -23.10
C THR A 58 -15.03 12.98 -22.37
N THR A 59 -14.54 12.82 -21.14
CA THR A 59 -13.87 13.91 -20.41
C THR A 59 -12.55 14.33 -21.05
N ALA A 60 -11.97 13.50 -21.93
CA ALA A 60 -10.76 13.86 -22.65
C ALA A 60 -10.96 15.04 -23.59
N GLU A 61 -12.15 15.17 -24.20
CA GLU A 61 -12.46 16.31 -25.08
C GLU A 61 -12.49 17.65 -24.33
N LEU A 62 -12.68 17.62 -23.01
CA LEU A 62 -12.66 18.79 -22.14
C LEU A 62 -11.25 19.11 -21.62
N LEU A 63 -10.23 18.34 -22.01
CA LEU A 63 -8.86 18.51 -21.55
C LEU A 63 -8.33 19.89 -21.98
N SER A 64 -8.10 20.76 -21.01
CA SER A 64 -7.47 22.05 -21.26
C SER A 64 -6.01 21.87 -21.72
N GLN A 65 -5.49 22.84 -22.47
CA GLN A 65 -4.08 22.83 -22.88
C GLN A 65 -3.12 22.78 -21.67
N GLN A 66 -3.50 23.39 -20.55
CA GLN A 66 -2.72 23.35 -19.29
C GLN A 66 -2.68 21.95 -18.70
N ALA A 67 -3.84 21.25 -18.68
CA ALA A 67 -3.91 19.87 -18.20
C ALA A 67 -3.14 18.91 -19.14
N ALA A 68 -3.17 19.14 -20.45
CA ALA A 68 -2.35 18.40 -21.41
C ALA A 68 -0.84 18.59 -21.17
N MET A 69 -0.40 19.81 -20.86
CA MET A 69 0.99 20.07 -20.48
C MET A 69 1.36 19.43 -19.14
N ALA A 70 0.47 19.48 -18.14
CA ALA A 70 0.69 18.79 -16.87
C ALA A 70 0.82 17.27 -17.07
N PHE A 71 -0.06 16.68 -17.86
CA PHE A 71 0.02 15.26 -18.24
C PHE A 71 1.39 14.94 -18.85
N MET A 72 1.90 15.80 -19.75
CA MET A 72 3.25 15.62 -20.32
C MET A 72 4.36 15.58 -19.28
N PHE A 73 4.35 16.54 -18.35
CA PHE A 73 5.36 16.58 -17.30
C PHE A 73 5.30 15.32 -16.44
N ASP A 74 4.09 14.86 -16.12
CA ASP A 74 3.91 13.63 -15.34
C ASP A 74 4.44 12.41 -16.10
N ILE A 75 4.15 12.25 -17.39
CA ILE A 75 4.63 11.07 -18.14
C ILE A 75 6.12 11.13 -18.48
N SER A 76 6.73 12.32 -18.53
CA SER A 76 8.14 12.50 -18.88
C SER A 76 9.10 12.09 -17.76
N TYR A 77 8.59 11.92 -16.54
CA TYR A 77 9.40 11.45 -15.41
C TYR A 77 9.19 9.94 -15.20
N PRO A 78 10.24 9.10 -15.31
CA PRO A 78 10.08 7.65 -15.29
C PRO A 78 9.70 7.10 -13.91
N LEU A 79 9.90 7.87 -12.83
CA LEU A 79 9.46 7.46 -11.50
C LEU A 79 8.00 7.83 -11.28
N TRP A 80 7.29 6.95 -10.57
CA TRP A 80 5.95 7.20 -10.07
C TRP A 80 5.93 8.38 -9.09
N ASP A 81 4.95 9.26 -9.25
CA ASP A 81 4.78 10.38 -8.32
C ASP A 81 4.12 9.87 -7.03
N SER A 82 4.88 9.92 -5.93
CA SER A 82 4.41 9.58 -4.59
C SER A 82 3.20 10.38 -4.11
N ARG A 83 2.89 11.51 -4.75
CA ARG A 83 1.70 12.33 -4.44
C ARG A 83 0.41 11.72 -4.97
N ILE A 84 0.47 10.89 -6.01
CA ILE A 84 -0.71 10.35 -6.71
C ILE A 84 -0.76 8.82 -6.62
N THR A 85 0.40 8.19 -6.47
CA THR A 85 0.57 6.73 -6.57
C THR A 85 1.35 6.16 -5.39
N PHE A 86 1.03 4.93 -5.03
CA PHE A 86 1.69 4.17 -3.97
C PHE A 86 2.04 2.77 -4.48
N PRO A 87 3.30 2.32 -4.33
CA PRO A 87 3.69 0.99 -4.79
C PRO A 87 2.97 -0.09 -3.99
N MET A 88 2.51 -1.14 -4.68
CA MET A 88 1.78 -2.25 -4.08
C MET A 88 2.47 -3.57 -4.39
N ASP A 89 2.26 -4.56 -3.53
CA ASP A 89 2.56 -5.94 -3.90
C ASP A 89 1.57 -6.42 -4.97
N PRO A 90 2.01 -7.22 -5.96
CA PRO A 90 1.12 -7.84 -6.93
C PRO A 90 0.04 -8.69 -6.22
N LEU A 91 -1.16 -8.68 -6.77
CA LEU A 91 -2.28 -9.49 -6.33
C LEU A 91 -1.93 -10.97 -6.42
N GLY A 92 -2.23 -11.72 -5.36
CA GLY A 92 -2.03 -13.17 -5.30
C GLY A 92 -2.89 -13.94 -6.30
N ARG A 93 -2.67 -15.26 -6.38
CA ARG A 93 -3.29 -16.18 -7.35
C ARG A 93 -4.81 -16.05 -7.47
N ASP A 94 -5.49 -15.79 -6.37
CA ASP A 94 -6.96 -15.81 -6.31
C ASP A 94 -7.60 -14.54 -6.89
N SER A 95 -6.86 -13.44 -6.95
CA SER A 95 -7.37 -12.13 -7.40
C SER A 95 -6.61 -11.57 -8.60
N GLY A 96 -5.32 -11.88 -8.73
CA GLY A 96 -4.44 -11.41 -9.78
C GLY A 96 -4.63 -12.18 -11.09
N ARG A 97 -4.50 -11.46 -12.20
CA ARG A 97 -4.77 -11.99 -13.55
C ARG A 97 -3.53 -12.18 -14.42
N CYS A 98 -2.36 -11.74 -13.96
CA CYS A 98 -1.10 -11.95 -14.66
C CYS A 98 -0.77 -13.44 -14.84
N ARG A 99 -0.04 -13.74 -15.92
CA ARG A 99 0.28 -15.09 -16.40
C ARG A 99 1.76 -15.24 -16.73
N SER A 100 2.25 -16.46 -16.72
CA SER A 100 3.63 -16.69 -17.13
C SER A 100 3.78 -16.54 -18.65
N VAL A 101 4.87 -15.88 -19.08
CA VAL A 101 5.19 -15.75 -20.51
C VAL A 101 5.35 -17.11 -21.20
N ASN A 102 5.87 -18.10 -20.47
CA ASN A 102 6.10 -19.44 -21.00
C ASN A 102 4.84 -20.31 -20.96
N ASN A 103 3.88 -19.98 -20.09
CA ASN A 103 2.66 -20.76 -19.92
C ASN A 103 1.48 -19.83 -19.53
N PRO A 104 0.61 -19.46 -20.49
CA PRO A 104 -0.49 -18.52 -20.25
C PRO A 104 -1.58 -19.06 -19.32
N THR A 105 -1.58 -20.37 -19.00
CA THR A 105 -2.51 -20.95 -18.03
C THR A 105 -1.99 -20.85 -16.60
N GLN A 106 -0.70 -20.60 -16.42
CA GLN A 106 -0.07 -20.52 -15.10
C GLN A 106 -0.08 -19.07 -14.61
N TRP A 107 -0.64 -18.84 -13.43
CA TRP A 107 -0.52 -17.55 -12.74
C TRP A 107 0.93 -17.23 -12.42
N SER A 108 1.31 -15.97 -12.60
CA SER A 108 2.55 -15.39 -12.07
C SER A 108 2.27 -14.01 -11.50
N ALA A 109 3.11 -13.56 -10.56
CA ALA A 109 3.07 -12.20 -10.08
C ALA A 109 3.37 -11.23 -11.24
N CYS A 110 2.61 -10.15 -11.32
CA CYS A 110 2.83 -9.08 -12.28
C CYS A 110 4.20 -8.41 -12.03
N GLU A 111 4.80 -7.84 -13.07
CA GLU A 111 6.11 -7.20 -12.95
C GLU A 111 6.08 -5.93 -12.09
N GLU A 112 4.94 -5.24 -12.06
CA GLU A 112 4.78 -3.96 -11.40
C GLU A 112 3.33 -3.78 -10.97
N SER A 113 3.13 -3.18 -9.79
CA SER A 113 1.81 -2.98 -9.21
C SER A 113 1.77 -1.69 -8.41
N ILE A 114 0.73 -0.88 -8.62
CA ILE A 114 0.57 0.44 -7.99
C ILE A 114 -0.88 0.71 -7.61
N LEU A 115 -1.11 1.45 -6.53
CA LEU A 115 -2.40 2.06 -6.23
C LEU A 115 -2.37 3.55 -6.58
N MET A 116 -3.27 3.98 -7.45
CA MET A 116 -3.52 5.37 -7.79
C MET A 116 -4.71 5.88 -6.97
N THR A 117 -4.47 6.88 -6.12
CA THR A 117 -5.52 7.46 -5.27
C THR A 117 -6.05 8.78 -5.82
N GLY A 118 -5.41 9.34 -6.85
CA GLY A 118 -5.67 10.69 -7.35
C GLY A 118 -4.93 11.78 -6.58
N GLY A 119 -4.34 11.43 -5.43
CA GLY A 119 -3.53 12.34 -4.64
C GLY A 119 -4.31 13.44 -3.94
N CYS A 120 -3.61 14.18 -3.07
CA CYS A 120 -4.21 15.27 -2.30
C CYS A 120 -4.78 16.39 -3.20
N LEU A 121 -4.26 16.54 -4.42
CA LEU A 121 -4.68 17.58 -5.37
C LEU A 121 -6.11 17.37 -5.91
N THR A 122 -6.66 16.16 -5.80
CA THR A 122 -8.03 15.84 -6.22
C THR A 122 -9.06 15.97 -5.10
N ILE A 123 -8.62 16.40 -3.91
CA ILE A 123 -9.48 16.58 -2.74
C ILE A 123 -10.13 17.97 -2.82
N SER A 124 -11.47 18.01 -2.70
CA SER A 124 -12.24 19.25 -2.59
C SER A 124 -13.24 19.18 -1.42
N PRO A 125 -13.41 20.24 -0.63
CA PRO A 125 -12.64 21.48 -0.64
C PRO A 125 -11.30 21.30 0.09
N GLN A 126 -10.34 22.21 -0.11
CA GLN A 126 -9.11 22.26 0.71
C GLN A 126 -9.21 23.42 1.70
N LYS A 127 -9.85 23.17 2.85
CA LYS A 127 -10.19 24.19 3.85
C LYS A 127 -9.14 24.40 4.93
N ASP A 128 -8.04 23.68 4.85
CA ASP A 128 -7.11 23.63 5.96
C ASP A 128 -6.31 24.94 6.10
N ASP A 129 -6.28 25.45 7.34
CA ASP A 129 -5.42 26.55 7.76
C ASP A 129 -4.19 25.97 8.45
N LEU A 130 -3.05 26.01 7.74
CA LEU A 130 -1.76 25.54 8.22
C LEU A 130 -1.32 26.21 9.53
N THR A 131 -1.88 27.39 9.86
CA THR A 131 -1.54 28.12 11.08
C THR A 131 -2.31 27.66 12.32
N LYS A 132 -3.52 27.11 12.15
CA LYS A 132 -4.44 26.71 13.24
C LYS A 132 -4.01 25.41 13.92
N HIS A 133 -3.56 24.43 13.15
CA HIS A 133 -3.19 23.08 13.64
C HIS A 133 -1.72 22.76 13.36
N ARG A 134 -0.77 23.58 13.81
CA ARG A 134 0.66 23.45 13.44
C ARG A 134 1.30 22.10 13.78
N GLU A 135 0.80 21.42 14.80
CA GLU A 135 1.31 20.11 15.23
C GLU A 135 0.87 18.96 14.33
N ALA A 136 -0.25 19.13 13.60
CA ALA A 136 -0.73 18.12 12.67
C ALA A 136 0.13 18.12 11.40
N SER A 137 0.68 16.96 11.06
CA SER A 137 1.58 16.80 9.91
C SER A 137 1.01 15.88 8.83
N ILE A 138 -0.20 15.35 9.03
CA ILE A 138 -0.81 14.36 8.13
C ILE A 138 -2.29 14.67 7.90
N TYR A 139 -2.73 14.45 6.66
CA TYR A 139 -4.14 14.32 6.30
C TYR A 139 -4.51 12.84 6.20
N VAL A 140 -5.61 12.45 6.84
CA VAL A 140 -6.18 11.10 6.72
C VAL A 140 -7.46 11.22 5.92
N VAL A 141 -7.55 10.52 4.80
CA VAL A 141 -8.77 10.50 3.97
C VAL A 141 -9.29 9.07 3.91
N GLU A 142 -10.41 8.86 4.58
CA GLU A 142 -11.04 7.54 4.69
C GLU A 142 -11.70 7.14 3.37
N LYS A 143 -11.83 5.83 3.11
CA LYS A 143 -12.62 5.27 2.00
C LYS A 143 -12.35 5.92 0.63
N THR A 144 -11.12 6.34 0.39
CA THR A 144 -10.70 6.96 -0.88
C THR A 144 -10.80 5.92 -1.98
N LYS A 145 -11.62 6.19 -3.00
CA LYS A 145 -11.73 5.36 -4.20
C LYS A 145 -10.51 5.56 -5.10
N GLY A 146 -9.91 4.47 -5.56
CA GLY A 146 -8.72 4.50 -6.39
C GLY A 146 -8.67 3.38 -7.41
N TYR A 147 -7.59 3.36 -8.19
CA TYR A 147 -7.27 2.29 -9.13
C TYR A 147 -6.04 1.52 -8.67
N HIS A 148 -6.18 0.21 -8.48
CA HIS A 148 -5.05 -0.69 -8.38
C HIS A 148 -4.70 -1.13 -9.80
N VAL A 149 -3.52 -0.78 -10.27
CA VAL A 149 -3.05 -1.06 -11.64
C VAL A 149 -1.89 -2.02 -11.56
N GLU A 150 -2.03 -3.16 -12.24
CA GLU A 150 -0.95 -4.14 -12.37
C GLU A 150 -0.47 -4.19 -13.82
N PHE A 151 0.85 -4.18 -14.02
CA PHE A 151 1.47 -4.24 -15.33
C PHE A 151 2.22 -5.54 -15.54
N ASP A 152 2.12 -6.06 -16.76
CA ASP A 152 2.88 -7.21 -17.22
C ASP A 152 3.27 -7.05 -18.70
N ARG A 153 3.87 -8.08 -19.27
CA ARG A 153 4.24 -8.18 -20.69
C ARG A 153 3.07 -8.71 -21.51
N VAL A 154 3.02 -8.25 -22.76
CA VAL A 154 2.07 -8.79 -23.74
C VAL A 154 2.52 -10.18 -24.19
N TYR A 155 1.72 -11.20 -23.89
CA TYR A 155 1.99 -12.59 -24.30
C TYR A 155 1.84 -12.80 -25.81
N ASN A 156 0.82 -12.17 -26.40
CA ASN A 156 0.52 -12.31 -27.82
C ASN A 156 0.37 -10.95 -28.49
N GLN A 157 1.38 -10.55 -29.26
CA GLN A 157 1.34 -9.31 -30.03
C GLN A 157 0.38 -9.37 -31.22
N SER A 158 -0.06 -10.55 -31.68
CA SER A 158 -1.02 -10.63 -32.80
C SER A 158 -2.35 -9.96 -32.44
N THR A 159 -2.78 -10.09 -31.18
CA THR A 159 -3.98 -9.43 -30.66
C THR A 159 -3.85 -7.91 -30.69
N LEU A 160 -2.65 -7.36 -30.44
CA LEU A 160 -2.40 -5.93 -30.55
C LEU A 160 -2.56 -5.42 -31.99
N PHE A 161 -2.07 -6.16 -32.97
CA PHE A 161 -2.22 -5.76 -34.39
C PHE A 161 -3.66 -5.81 -34.88
N GLN A 162 -4.51 -6.62 -34.25
CA GLN A 162 -5.95 -6.71 -34.52
C GLN A 162 -6.76 -5.64 -33.78
N GLY A 163 -6.13 -4.92 -32.85
CA GLY A 163 -6.76 -3.86 -32.06
C GLY A 163 -6.91 -2.54 -32.81
N ILE A 164 -7.13 -1.48 -32.04
CA ILE A 164 -7.27 -0.12 -32.53
C ILE A 164 -5.89 0.50 -32.65
N CYS A 165 -5.42 0.64 -33.89
CA CYS A 165 -4.12 1.24 -34.20
C CYS A 165 -4.27 2.62 -34.84
N LYS A 166 -3.48 3.59 -34.39
CA LYS A 166 -3.41 4.94 -34.95
C LYS A 166 -1.97 5.39 -35.13
N ILE A 167 -1.74 6.25 -36.12
CA ILE A 167 -0.44 6.85 -36.42
C ILE A 167 -0.55 8.35 -36.19
N HIS A 168 0.37 8.89 -35.38
CA HIS A 168 0.50 10.32 -35.16
C HIS A 168 1.95 10.78 -35.37
N GLY A 169 2.11 12.05 -35.69
CA GLY A 169 3.40 12.72 -35.90
C GLY A 169 3.48 13.41 -37.25
N TYR A 170 4.70 13.57 -37.74
CA TYR A 170 5.03 14.19 -39.02
C TYR A 170 6.02 13.30 -39.79
N GLU A 171 6.36 13.71 -41.01
CA GLU A 171 7.36 13.01 -41.83
C GLU A 171 8.74 12.89 -41.16
N MET A 172 9.09 13.86 -40.31
CA MET A 172 10.35 13.88 -39.54
C MET A 172 10.33 13.00 -38.28
N GLY A 173 9.17 12.45 -37.90
CA GLY A 173 9.02 11.63 -36.70
C GLY A 173 7.56 11.23 -36.47
N ALA A 174 7.30 9.94 -36.37
CA ALA A 174 5.96 9.41 -36.17
C ALA A 174 5.97 8.20 -35.23
N VAL A 175 4.85 8.00 -34.54
CA VAL A 175 4.59 6.87 -33.66
C VAL A 175 3.28 6.22 -34.09
N GLN A 176 3.29 4.90 -34.19
CA GLN A 176 2.08 4.09 -34.24
C GLN A 176 1.86 3.53 -32.86
N TRP A 177 0.68 3.76 -32.31
CA TRP A 177 0.25 3.09 -31.09
C TRP A 177 -0.94 2.19 -31.40
N CYS A 178 -1.04 1.08 -30.69
CA CYS A 178 -2.14 0.14 -30.79
C CYS A 178 -2.63 -0.23 -29.40
N VAL A 179 -3.95 -0.32 -29.25
CA VAL A 179 -4.61 -0.79 -28.04
C VAL A 179 -5.56 -1.92 -28.39
N ALA A 180 -5.57 -2.97 -27.58
CA ALA A 180 -6.49 -4.09 -27.73
C ALA A 180 -6.96 -4.59 -26.36
N LEU A 181 -8.09 -5.27 -26.33
CA LEU A 181 -8.51 -6.04 -25.17
C LEU A 181 -7.98 -7.47 -25.31
N GLY A 182 -7.23 -7.94 -24.33
CA GLY A 182 -6.69 -9.28 -24.30
C GLY A 182 -7.70 -10.31 -23.79
N ASN A 183 -7.33 -11.58 -23.88
CA ASN A 183 -8.22 -12.71 -23.58
C ASN A 183 -8.57 -12.83 -22.09
N PHE A 184 -7.77 -12.23 -21.20
CA PHE A 184 -7.98 -12.21 -19.75
C PHE A 184 -8.54 -10.85 -19.27
N GLN A 185 -9.11 -10.07 -20.19
CA GLN A 185 -9.63 -8.71 -19.97
C GLN A 185 -8.54 -7.71 -19.55
N GLU A 186 -7.29 -7.97 -19.92
CA GLU A 186 -6.20 -7.00 -19.85
C GLU A 186 -6.30 -5.99 -20.99
N ILE A 187 -5.91 -4.75 -20.73
CA ILE A 187 -5.69 -3.79 -21.80
C ILE A 187 -4.25 -3.98 -22.29
N LEU A 188 -4.14 -4.42 -23.53
CA LEU A 188 -2.88 -4.52 -24.25
C LEU A 188 -2.59 -3.18 -24.90
N HIS A 189 -1.35 -2.72 -24.79
CA HIS A 189 -0.88 -1.58 -25.56
C HIS A 189 0.49 -1.85 -26.17
N GLY A 190 0.76 -1.22 -27.30
CA GLY A 190 2.06 -1.28 -27.96
C GLY A 190 2.37 -0.03 -28.77
N TYR A 191 3.66 0.30 -28.86
CA TYR A 191 4.18 1.41 -29.64
C TYR A 191 5.24 0.94 -30.63
N ASN A 192 5.05 1.35 -31.87
CA ASN A 192 6.05 1.31 -32.92
C ASN A 192 6.47 2.74 -33.24
N VAL A 193 7.74 2.93 -33.56
CA VAL A 193 8.31 4.25 -33.78
C VAL A 193 9.02 4.27 -35.11
N CYS A 194 8.80 5.35 -35.87
CA CYS A 194 9.45 5.57 -37.16
C CYS A 194 10.99 5.50 -37.01
N PRO A 195 11.67 4.56 -37.68
CA PRO A 195 13.11 4.39 -37.62
C PRO A 195 13.91 5.67 -37.98
N LEU A 196 15.05 5.87 -37.31
CA LEU A 196 15.98 7.00 -37.54
C LEU A 196 16.33 7.24 -39.02
N ASN A 197 16.53 6.18 -39.81
CA ASN A 197 16.86 6.29 -41.23
C ASN A 197 15.72 6.87 -42.08
N LEU A 198 14.47 6.69 -41.66
CA LEU A 198 13.30 7.29 -42.31
C LEU A 198 13.04 8.71 -41.80
N MET A 199 13.20 8.94 -40.49
CA MET A 199 13.11 10.29 -39.90
C MET A 199 14.11 11.26 -40.53
N ALA A 200 15.37 10.84 -40.70
CA ALA A 200 16.43 11.65 -41.31
C ALA A 200 16.16 12.03 -42.78
N ARG A 201 15.23 11.33 -43.45
CA ARG A 201 14.83 11.57 -44.85
C ARG A 201 13.43 12.16 -44.98
N ASN A 202 12.75 12.44 -43.86
CA ASN A 202 11.35 12.86 -43.83
C ASN A 202 10.42 11.87 -44.58
N LEU A 203 10.52 10.58 -44.27
CA LEU A 203 9.74 9.52 -44.92
C LEU A 203 8.87 8.70 -43.96
N CYS A 204 8.57 9.20 -42.76
CA CYS A 204 7.88 8.43 -41.74
C CYS A 204 6.42 8.09 -42.08
N LEU A 205 5.71 8.97 -42.79
CA LEU A 205 4.32 8.77 -43.16
C LEU A 205 4.18 8.23 -44.59
N THR A 206 5.16 8.49 -45.46
CA THR A 206 5.23 7.90 -46.81
C THR A 206 5.71 6.45 -46.81
N ASN A 207 6.71 6.09 -45.99
CA ASN A 207 7.21 4.73 -45.85
C ASN A 207 6.77 4.14 -44.50
N THR A 208 5.68 3.36 -44.53
CA THR A 208 5.08 2.75 -43.34
C THR A 208 5.58 1.33 -43.06
N SER A 209 6.66 0.85 -43.68
CA SER A 209 7.18 -0.51 -43.47
C SER A 209 7.50 -0.85 -41.99
N TRP A 210 7.65 0.15 -41.15
CA TRP A 210 7.91 0.01 -39.71
C TRP A 210 6.65 -0.30 -38.89
N ILE A 211 5.44 -0.05 -39.39
CA ILE A 211 4.19 -0.25 -38.64
C ILE A 211 3.81 -1.73 -38.50
N ASN A 212 4.29 -2.58 -39.42
CA ASN A 212 4.01 -4.02 -39.43
C ASN A 212 5.05 -4.84 -38.67
N LYS A 213 6.03 -4.19 -38.02
CA LYS A 213 7.06 -4.86 -37.24
C LYS A 213 6.55 -5.16 -35.83
N PRO A 214 7.00 -6.25 -35.18
CA PRO A 214 6.68 -6.52 -33.78
C PRO A 214 6.96 -5.31 -32.88
N PHE A 215 6.02 -5.04 -31.97
CA PHE A 215 6.12 -3.92 -31.04
C PHE A 215 7.33 -4.10 -30.15
N LYS A 216 8.27 -3.14 -30.23
CA LYS A 216 9.46 -3.12 -29.36
C LYS A 216 9.09 -2.77 -27.91
N PHE A 217 8.07 -1.92 -27.78
CA PHE A 217 7.51 -1.44 -26.53
C PHE A 217 6.06 -1.90 -26.47
N SER A 218 5.79 -2.90 -25.63
CA SER A 218 4.44 -3.41 -25.43
C SER A 218 4.28 -3.85 -23.99
N SER A 219 3.16 -3.51 -23.38
CA SER A 219 2.80 -4.00 -22.05
C SER A 219 1.30 -4.26 -21.97
N SER A 220 0.92 -5.14 -21.05
CA SER A 220 -0.46 -5.34 -20.66
C SER A 220 -0.68 -4.69 -19.31
N PHE A 221 -1.87 -4.16 -19.06
CA PHE A 221 -2.23 -3.71 -17.73
C PHE A 221 -3.64 -4.15 -17.33
N TYR A 222 -3.79 -4.47 -16.05
CA TYR A 222 -5.05 -4.82 -15.41
C TYR A 222 -5.43 -3.68 -14.47
N VAL A 223 -6.71 -3.32 -14.49
CA VAL A 223 -7.21 -2.22 -13.67
C VAL A 223 -8.27 -2.76 -12.73
N TYR A 224 -8.11 -2.49 -11.44
CA TYR A 224 -9.08 -2.84 -10.40
C TYR A 224 -9.48 -1.60 -9.62
N ARG A 225 -10.73 -1.52 -9.24
CA ARG A 225 -11.27 -0.61 -8.24
C ARG A 225 -10.99 -1.12 -6.85
N ARG A 226 -10.51 -0.20 -6.01
CA ARG A 226 -10.34 -0.39 -4.57
C ARG A 226 -10.72 0.88 -3.84
N THR A 227 -11.08 0.71 -2.57
CA THR A 227 -11.24 1.77 -1.59
C THR A 227 -10.20 1.55 -0.50
N SER A 228 -9.66 2.64 0.04
CA SER A 228 -8.64 2.59 1.08
C SER A 228 -8.63 3.85 1.92
N THR A 229 -8.14 3.76 3.15
CA THR A 229 -7.77 4.91 3.95
C THR A 229 -6.36 5.35 3.57
N VAL A 230 -6.22 6.61 3.11
CA VAL A 230 -4.97 7.14 2.57
C VAL A 230 -4.43 8.23 3.49
N TYR A 231 -3.15 8.13 3.83
CA TYR A 231 -2.44 9.09 4.67
C TYR A 231 -1.53 9.95 3.80
N TYR A 232 -1.82 11.24 3.73
CA TYR A 232 -1.01 12.21 3.01
C TYR A 232 -0.18 13.04 3.98
N SER A 233 1.08 13.30 3.61
CA SER A 233 1.90 14.29 4.30
C SER A 233 1.36 15.69 4.07
N ARG A 234 1.15 16.45 5.14
CA ARG A 234 0.72 17.84 5.06
C ARG A 234 1.80 18.79 4.54
N ASN A 235 3.07 18.37 4.62
CA ASN A 235 4.23 19.19 4.23
C ASN A 235 4.50 19.19 2.72
N ASN A 236 4.27 18.06 2.04
CA ASN A 236 4.61 17.88 0.63
C ASN A 236 3.53 17.12 -0.17
N LEU A 237 2.38 16.79 0.46
CA LEU A 237 1.23 16.13 -0.14
C LEU A 237 1.49 14.70 -0.64
N SER A 238 2.63 14.08 -0.30
CA SER A 238 2.96 12.71 -0.68
C SER A 238 2.14 11.70 0.12
N ILE A 239 1.79 10.57 -0.49
CA ILE A 239 1.20 9.42 0.20
C ILE A 239 2.28 8.78 1.10
N ILE A 240 2.01 8.73 2.39
CA ILE A 240 2.89 8.12 3.40
C ILE A 240 2.52 6.65 3.61
N ALA A 241 1.21 6.38 3.71
CA ALA A 241 0.70 5.05 4.01
C ALA A 241 -0.70 4.85 3.44
N ILE A 242 -1.06 3.58 3.27
CA ILE A 242 -2.38 3.13 2.85
C ILE A 242 -2.82 1.99 3.75
N THR A 243 -4.06 2.05 4.23
CA THR A 243 -4.67 1.02 5.07
C THR A 243 -6.11 0.75 4.63
N ASP A 244 -6.77 -0.23 5.26
CA ASP A 244 -8.17 -0.57 5.01
C ASP A 244 -8.50 -0.82 3.53
N LEU A 245 -7.60 -1.50 2.83
CA LEU A 245 -7.76 -1.83 1.41
C LEU A 245 -8.90 -2.83 1.22
N SER A 246 -9.93 -2.42 0.48
CA SER A 246 -11.00 -3.33 0.08
C SER A 246 -10.53 -4.37 -0.95
N PRO A 247 -11.29 -5.46 -1.15
CA PRO A 247 -10.99 -6.44 -2.20
C PRO A 247 -10.93 -5.78 -3.59
N PRO A 248 -10.03 -6.24 -4.48
CA PRO A 248 -9.93 -5.70 -5.83
C PRO A 248 -11.15 -6.09 -6.68
N ILE A 249 -11.82 -5.10 -7.27
CA ILE A 249 -12.95 -5.29 -8.18
C ILE A 249 -12.50 -4.90 -9.59
N PRO A 250 -12.51 -5.78 -10.61
CA PRO A 250 -12.10 -5.41 -11.96
C PRO A 250 -12.85 -4.17 -12.49
N ALA A 251 -12.11 -3.20 -13.01
CA ALA A 251 -12.69 -2.02 -13.64
C ALA A 251 -13.12 -2.36 -15.08
N ALA A 252 -14.33 -1.99 -15.46
CA ALA A 252 -14.84 -2.19 -16.81
C ALA A 252 -14.33 -1.08 -17.73
N ILE A 253 -13.08 -1.20 -18.18
CA ILE A 253 -12.45 -0.26 -19.13
C ILE A 253 -12.33 -0.96 -20.48
N THR A 254 -12.77 -0.30 -21.54
CA THR A 254 -12.73 -0.85 -22.89
C THR A 254 -11.49 -0.38 -23.66
N ALA A 255 -11.10 -1.14 -24.69
CA ALA A 255 -10.00 -0.75 -25.56
C ALA A 255 -10.34 0.53 -26.34
N GLU A 256 -11.61 0.73 -26.68
CA GLU A 256 -12.16 1.88 -27.38
C GLU A 256 -12.02 3.17 -26.57
N GLU A 257 -12.36 3.14 -25.27
CA GLU A 257 -12.23 4.32 -24.40
C GLU A 257 -10.77 4.69 -24.20
N VAL A 258 -9.88 3.71 -23.99
CA VAL A 258 -8.43 3.95 -23.87
C VAL A 258 -7.87 4.50 -25.17
N ALA A 259 -8.26 3.94 -26.32
CA ALA A 259 -7.85 4.42 -27.63
C ALA A 259 -8.34 5.85 -27.90
N SER A 260 -9.58 6.17 -27.53
CA SER A 260 -10.14 7.52 -27.65
C SER A 260 -9.34 8.52 -26.81
N ALA A 261 -9.10 8.20 -25.54
CA ALA A 261 -8.29 9.00 -24.62
C ALA A 261 -6.87 9.24 -25.16
N LEU A 262 -6.18 8.20 -25.63
CA LEU A 262 -4.85 8.33 -26.23
C LEU A 262 -4.86 9.21 -27.48
N ASN A 263 -5.86 9.04 -28.36
CA ASN A 263 -5.98 9.85 -29.57
C ASN A 263 -6.11 11.34 -29.24
N VAL A 264 -6.90 11.69 -28.21
CA VAL A 264 -7.04 13.08 -27.76
C VAL A 264 -5.72 13.63 -27.22
N ILE A 265 -5.00 12.88 -26.38
CA ILE A 265 -3.69 13.32 -25.85
C ILE A 265 -2.66 13.51 -26.96
N MET A 266 -2.60 12.59 -27.91
CA MET A 266 -1.66 12.70 -29.02
C MET A 266 -1.95 13.96 -29.85
N ARG A 267 -3.21 14.40 -29.95
CA ARG A 267 -3.61 15.62 -30.67
C ARG A 267 -3.49 16.91 -29.86
N SER A 268 -3.62 16.85 -28.53
CA SER A 268 -3.70 18.04 -27.68
C SER A 268 -2.39 18.86 -27.63
N ILE A 269 -1.28 18.27 -28.09
CA ILE A 269 0.04 18.88 -28.06
C ILE A 269 0.53 19.10 -29.48
N ASN A 270 0.17 20.27 -30.00
CA ASN A 270 0.58 20.73 -31.31
C ASN A 270 1.01 22.20 -31.25
N PHE A 271 2.29 22.43 -30.98
CA PHE A 271 2.93 23.73 -30.98
C PHE A 271 3.07 24.31 -32.40
N ARG A 272 3.05 23.46 -33.43
CA ARG A 272 3.21 23.86 -34.83
C ARG A 272 1.91 24.32 -35.49
N GLN A 273 0.76 23.97 -34.94
CA GLN A 273 -0.53 24.35 -35.52
C GLN A 273 -1.02 25.71 -35.00
N ARG A 274 -1.27 26.61 -35.96
CA ARG A 274 -2.35 27.61 -35.82
C ARG A 274 -3.68 26.86 -35.73
N ALA A 275 -4.63 27.37 -34.96
CA ALA A 275 -5.91 26.76 -34.55
C ALA A 275 -6.84 26.13 -35.63
N ASN A 276 -6.44 26.01 -36.91
CA ASN A 276 -7.27 25.61 -38.05
C ASN A 276 -6.71 24.47 -38.92
N SER A 277 -5.73 23.69 -38.47
CA SER A 277 -5.26 22.54 -39.26
C SER A 277 -6.16 21.33 -39.05
N THR A 278 -6.68 20.77 -40.15
CA THR A 278 -7.52 19.57 -40.20
C THR A 278 -6.73 18.26 -40.15
N ASP A 279 -5.40 18.31 -40.09
CA ASP A 279 -4.59 17.10 -40.01
C ASP A 279 -4.68 16.44 -38.63
N GLU A 280 -5.53 15.42 -38.56
CA GLU A 280 -5.76 14.58 -37.39
C GLU A 280 -4.54 13.77 -36.91
N ARG A 281 -3.50 13.66 -37.74
CA ARG A 281 -2.27 12.91 -37.42
C ARG A 281 -1.20 13.80 -36.80
N ALA A 282 -1.26 15.11 -37.02
CA ALA A 282 -0.24 16.04 -36.56
C ALA A 282 -0.12 16.05 -35.03
N SER A 283 1.07 15.76 -34.52
CA SER A 283 1.34 15.63 -33.08
C SER A 283 2.80 15.92 -32.79
N ASP A 284 3.09 16.99 -32.04
CA ASP A 284 4.45 17.25 -31.57
C ASP A 284 4.85 16.26 -30.46
N LEU A 285 3.89 15.78 -29.67
CA LEU A 285 4.10 14.70 -28.72
C LEU A 285 4.62 13.43 -29.41
N ALA A 286 4.02 13.02 -30.52
CA ALA A 286 4.49 11.85 -31.25
C ALA A 286 5.93 12.00 -31.76
N VAL A 287 6.35 13.21 -32.15
CA VAL A 287 7.75 13.47 -32.54
C VAL A 287 8.69 13.37 -31.35
N LEU A 288 8.31 13.93 -30.20
CA LEU A 288 9.10 13.84 -28.96
C LEU A 288 9.26 12.39 -28.51
N MET A 289 8.17 11.62 -28.50
CA MET A 289 8.19 10.17 -28.25
C MET A 289 9.07 9.46 -29.28
N ALA A 290 8.96 9.83 -30.55
CA ALA A 290 9.77 9.23 -31.60
C ALA A 290 11.26 9.49 -31.39
N GLY A 291 11.66 10.69 -30.96
CA GLY A 291 13.04 11.00 -30.63
C GLY A 291 13.58 10.17 -29.45
N GLY A 292 12.81 10.09 -28.36
CA GLY A 292 13.22 9.41 -27.13
C GLY A 292 13.31 7.88 -27.26
N LEU A 293 12.32 7.27 -27.93
CA LEU A 293 12.19 5.81 -28.00
C LEU A 293 13.16 5.13 -28.99
N GLN A 294 13.88 5.88 -29.82
CA GLN A 294 14.78 5.31 -30.85
C GLN A 294 16.06 4.70 -30.29
N GLN A 295 16.44 5.03 -29.07
CA GLN A 295 17.64 4.46 -28.41
C GLN A 295 17.40 3.05 -27.84
N GLY A 296 16.34 2.36 -28.27
CA GLY A 296 15.86 1.08 -27.72
C GLY A 296 16.77 -0.14 -27.84
N ASN A 297 17.98 -0.01 -28.41
CA ASN A 297 19.00 -1.07 -28.37
C ASN A 297 19.69 -1.15 -26.99
N ASN A 298 19.68 -0.06 -26.21
CA ASN A 298 20.19 -0.08 -24.85
C ASN A 298 19.12 -0.67 -23.91
N PRO A 299 19.41 -1.75 -23.17
CA PRO A 299 18.44 -2.39 -22.27
C PRO A 299 17.93 -1.45 -21.17
N PHE A 300 18.78 -0.52 -20.69
CA PHE A 300 18.38 0.49 -19.72
C PHE A 300 17.33 1.43 -20.30
N VAL A 301 17.60 2.02 -21.47
CA VAL A 301 16.67 2.93 -22.16
C VAL A 301 15.36 2.21 -22.48
N ARG A 302 15.43 0.95 -22.90
CA ARG A 302 14.24 0.14 -23.16
C ARG A 302 13.39 -0.07 -21.91
N LYS A 303 14.02 -0.31 -20.76
CA LYS A 303 13.33 -0.46 -19.48
C LYS A 303 12.67 0.86 -19.06
N THR A 304 13.39 1.98 -19.15
CA THR A 304 12.87 3.32 -18.83
C THR A 304 11.68 3.68 -19.73
N ALA A 305 11.82 3.48 -21.04
CA ALA A 305 10.75 3.70 -22.01
C ALA A 305 9.49 2.86 -21.73
N LEU A 306 9.67 1.61 -21.29
CA LEU A 306 8.55 0.75 -20.89
C LEU A 306 7.86 1.26 -19.62
N GLN A 307 8.62 1.77 -18.65
CA GLN A 307 8.05 2.37 -17.44
C GLN A 307 7.29 3.67 -17.77
N GLU A 308 7.85 4.52 -18.62
CA GLU A 308 7.18 5.73 -19.11
C GLU A 308 5.89 5.39 -19.87
N SER A 309 5.89 4.35 -20.71
CA SER A 309 4.70 3.93 -21.44
C SER A 309 3.60 3.40 -20.51
N ARG A 310 3.97 2.61 -19.49
CA ARG A 310 3.06 2.14 -18.44
C ARG A 310 2.48 3.31 -17.65
N LYS A 311 3.33 4.26 -17.27
CA LYS A 311 2.93 5.49 -16.59
C LYS A 311 1.96 6.32 -17.42
N ALA A 312 2.23 6.50 -18.71
CA ALA A 312 1.35 7.25 -19.60
C ALA A 312 -0.08 6.68 -19.63
N LEU A 313 -0.21 5.36 -19.60
CA LEU A 313 -1.52 4.69 -19.59
C LEU A 313 -2.23 4.77 -18.25
N ALA A 314 -1.51 4.55 -17.15
CA ALA A 314 -2.05 4.76 -15.82
C ALA A 314 -2.54 6.21 -15.65
N MET A 315 -1.80 7.19 -16.14
CA MET A 315 -2.18 8.60 -16.03
C MET A 315 -3.45 8.95 -16.81
N LEU A 316 -3.86 8.16 -17.82
CA LEU A 316 -5.20 8.31 -18.42
C LEU A 316 -6.29 8.16 -17.37
N LEU A 317 -6.13 7.23 -16.43
CA LEU A 317 -7.08 6.98 -15.34
C LEU A 317 -7.12 8.14 -14.33
N HIS A 318 -6.02 8.89 -14.21
CA HIS A 318 -5.93 10.03 -13.31
C HIS A 318 -6.61 11.27 -13.90
N TYR A 319 -6.35 11.55 -15.19
CA TYR A 319 -6.79 12.76 -15.87
C TYR A 319 -8.22 12.65 -16.43
N PHE A 320 -8.60 11.49 -16.97
CA PHE A 320 -9.89 11.33 -17.66
C PHE A 320 -10.96 10.71 -16.76
N GLN A 321 -11.36 11.50 -15.78
CA GLN A 321 -12.38 11.14 -14.80
C GLN A 321 -13.01 12.41 -14.22
N ALA A 322 -14.24 12.31 -13.72
CA ALA A 322 -15.07 13.47 -13.34
C ALA A 322 -14.48 14.35 -12.22
N ASN A 323 -13.70 13.77 -11.30
CA ASN A 323 -13.00 14.49 -10.23
C ASN A 323 -11.60 15.01 -10.65
N GLY A 324 -11.26 14.97 -11.95
CA GLY A 324 -9.94 15.35 -12.45
C GLY A 324 -9.73 16.86 -12.57
N ILE A 325 -8.46 17.27 -12.51
CA ILE A 325 -8.00 18.65 -12.74
C ILE A 325 -8.05 18.91 -14.26
N GLY A 326 -9.23 19.25 -14.77
CA GLY A 326 -9.41 19.46 -16.21
C GLY A 326 -10.76 18.99 -16.77
N ALA A 327 -11.66 18.43 -15.95
CA ALA A 327 -12.97 17.96 -16.40
C ALA A 327 -13.98 19.08 -16.75
N GLY A 328 -13.51 20.24 -17.25
CA GLY A 328 -14.34 21.31 -17.81
C GLY A 328 -15.20 22.10 -16.82
N ASP A 329 -15.04 21.89 -15.52
CA ASP A 329 -15.77 22.64 -14.49
C ASP A 329 -15.20 24.06 -14.38
N PRO A 330 -16.03 25.13 -14.46
CA PRO A 330 -15.55 26.50 -14.32
C PRO A 330 -14.96 26.81 -12.94
N GLN A 331 -15.26 25.99 -11.92
CA GLN A 331 -14.69 26.16 -10.59
C GLN A 331 -13.44 25.29 -10.42
N SER A 332 -12.31 25.94 -10.14
CA SER A 332 -11.09 25.28 -9.72
C SER A 332 -11.36 24.46 -8.46
N ILE A 333 -10.88 23.20 -8.41
CA ILE A 333 -10.97 22.32 -7.23
C ILE A 333 -10.46 23.05 -5.96
N TRP A 334 -9.49 23.94 -6.14
CA TRP A 334 -8.84 24.75 -5.12
C TRP A 334 -9.68 25.91 -4.58
N GLU A 335 -10.68 26.36 -5.34
CA GLU A 335 -11.54 27.50 -4.98
C GLU A 335 -12.88 27.03 -4.40
N THR A 336 -13.18 25.74 -4.51
CA THR A 336 -14.42 25.17 -3.97
C THR A 336 -14.44 25.24 -2.44
N THR A 337 -15.55 25.75 -1.88
CA THR A 337 -15.79 25.79 -0.44
C THR A 337 -16.67 24.63 0.04
N THR A 338 -17.17 23.81 -0.87
CA THR A 338 -17.95 22.61 -0.59
C THR A 338 -17.38 21.44 -1.37
N PRO A 339 -17.65 20.17 -0.95
CA PRO A 339 -17.30 19.02 -1.75
C PRO A 339 -17.83 19.18 -3.18
N ARG A 340 -17.02 18.81 -4.17
CA ARG A 340 -17.40 18.95 -5.58
C ARG A 340 -18.72 18.23 -5.86
N LEU A 341 -19.65 18.94 -6.48
CA LEU A 341 -21.00 18.45 -6.74
C LEU A 341 -21.02 17.56 -7.99
N GLY A 342 -22.03 16.69 -8.11
CA GLY A 342 -22.21 15.84 -9.30
C GLY A 342 -21.28 14.63 -9.39
N LEU A 343 -20.54 14.32 -8.31
CA LEU A 343 -19.73 13.11 -8.23
C LEU A 343 -20.55 11.93 -7.71
N PRO A 344 -20.14 10.68 -7.99
CA PRO A 344 -20.71 9.50 -7.37
C PRO A 344 -20.68 9.55 -5.83
N LEU A 345 -21.71 8.98 -5.19
CA LEU A 345 -21.89 9.03 -3.73
C LEU A 345 -20.71 8.40 -2.96
N ASP A 346 -20.04 7.43 -3.55
CA ASP A 346 -18.88 6.72 -2.98
C ASP A 346 -17.59 7.55 -3.01
N MET A 347 -17.60 8.74 -3.60
CA MET A 347 -16.46 9.68 -3.57
C MET A 347 -16.54 10.71 -2.43
N TYR A 348 -17.71 10.86 -1.82
CA TYR A 348 -17.87 11.74 -0.66
C TYR A 348 -17.41 11.02 0.60
N THR A 349 -16.43 11.61 1.25
CA THR A 349 -15.79 11.05 2.44
C THR A 349 -15.39 12.15 3.41
N MET A 350 -14.67 11.79 4.47
CA MET A 350 -14.18 12.71 5.48
C MET A 350 -12.66 12.79 5.40
N LEU A 351 -12.15 14.02 5.43
CA LEU A 351 -10.75 14.31 5.66
C LEU A 351 -10.56 14.65 7.13
N GLN A 352 -9.53 14.07 7.74
CA GLN A 352 -9.10 14.37 9.10
C GLN A 352 -7.71 15.00 9.06
N ILE A 353 -7.52 16.08 9.81
CA ILE A 353 -6.21 16.68 10.08
C ILE A 353 -5.70 16.04 11.36
N ALA A 354 -4.57 15.34 11.30
CA ALA A 354 -4.12 14.50 12.41
C ALA A 354 -2.64 14.67 12.76
N VAL A 355 -2.34 14.43 14.04
CA VAL A 355 -0.98 14.32 14.56
C VAL A 355 -0.59 12.84 14.56
N PRO A 356 0.50 12.43 13.87
CA PRO A 356 1.01 11.08 13.98
C PRO A 356 1.58 10.85 15.38
N SER A 357 1.25 9.71 15.95
CA SER A 357 1.84 9.14 17.14
C SER A 357 2.19 7.69 16.86
N TYR A 358 3.18 7.14 17.56
CA TYR A 358 3.60 5.75 17.38
C TYR A 358 3.17 4.97 18.60
N HIS A 359 2.25 4.02 18.40
CA HIS A 359 1.82 3.14 19.46
C HIS A 359 2.49 1.78 19.28
N VAL A 360 3.05 1.27 20.36
CA VAL A 360 3.59 -0.08 20.40
C VAL A 360 2.43 -1.03 20.57
N SER A 361 2.14 -1.83 19.54
CA SER A 361 1.14 -2.88 19.58
C SER A 361 1.85 -4.23 19.69
N ALA A 362 1.69 -4.90 20.83
CA ALA A 362 2.13 -6.27 20.98
C ALA A 362 1.24 -7.19 20.13
N SER A 363 1.83 -8.19 19.47
CA SER A 363 1.03 -9.20 18.77
C SER A 363 0.13 -9.95 19.76
N GLN A 364 -1.06 -10.35 19.31
CA GLN A 364 -1.99 -11.12 20.15
C GLN A 364 -1.33 -12.39 20.68
N LEU A 365 -0.51 -13.06 19.86
CA LEU A 365 0.27 -14.23 20.26
C LEU A 365 1.22 -13.91 21.41
N SER A 366 2.02 -12.84 21.31
CA SER A 366 2.93 -12.45 22.39
C SER A 366 2.20 -12.07 23.67
N LEU A 367 1.00 -11.47 23.56
CA LEU A 367 0.15 -11.20 24.71
C LEU A 367 -0.35 -12.50 25.36
N TYR A 368 -0.81 -13.47 24.57
CA TYR A 368 -1.23 -14.78 25.11
C TYR A 368 -0.08 -15.55 25.75
N VAL A 369 1.10 -15.58 25.12
CA VAL A 369 2.29 -16.22 25.68
C VAL A 369 2.71 -15.51 26.98
N PHE A 370 2.69 -14.17 26.99
CA PHE A 370 2.99 -13.39 28.19
C PHE A 370 2.05 -13.73 29.34
N VAL A 371 0.73 -13.69 29.10
CA VAL A 371 -0.28 -14.04 30.10
C VAL A 371 -0.09 -15.47 30.58
N GLY A 372 0.12 -16.43 29.66
CA GLY A 372 0.33 -17.83 29.99
C GLY A 372 1.57 -18.06 30.87
N VAL A 373 2.71 -17.47 30.53
CA VAL A 373 3.96 -17.60 31.30
C VAL A 373 3.84 -16.89 32.65
N ALA A 374 3.28 -15.68 32.68
CA ALA A 374 3.09 -14.91 33.92
C ALA A 374 2.12 -15.62 34.88
N SER A 375 0.98 -16.13 34.38
CA SER A 375 0.04 -16.91 35.17
C SER A 375 0.66 -18.20 35.69
N SER A 376 1.44 -18.93 34.87
CA SER A 376 2.12 -20.16 35.29
C SER A 376 3.16 -19.89 36.38
N LEU A 377 3.93 -18.80 36.25
CA LEU A 377 4.88 -18.34 37.27
C LEU A 377 4.18 -17.98 38.58
N LEU A 378 3.08 -17.22 38.51
CA LEU A 378 2.30 -16.86 39.70
C LEU A 378 1.71 -18.09 40.39
N LEU A 379 1.22 -19.06 39.62
CA LEU A 379 0.69 -20.32 40.14
C LEU A 379 1.78 -21.17 40.78
N LEU A 380 2.99 -21.20 40.19
CA LEU A 380 4.16 -21.85 40.77
C LEU A 380 4.60 -21.16 42.07
N CYS A 381 4.66 -19.83 42.11
CA CYS A 381 4.94 -19.07 43.33
C CYS A 381 3.89 -19.32 44.42
N PHE A 382 2.62 -19.36 44.05
CA PHE A 382 1.52 -19.63 44.99
C PHE A 382 1.60 -21.06 45.54
N THR A 383 1.77 -22.07 44.69
CA THR A 383 1.87 -23.47 45.12
C THR A 383 3.10 -23.72 45.98
N THR A 384 4.25 -23.13 45.65
CA THR A 384 5.45 -23.20 46.49
C THR A 384 5.23 -22.54 47.85
N ALA A 385 4.57 -21.37 47.91
CA ALA A 385 4.24 -20.70 49.16
C ALA A 385 3.26 -21.51 50.04
N VAL A 386 2.22 -22.11 49.45
CA VAL A 386 1.28 -22.99 50.19
C VAL A 386 1.99 -24.24 50.70
N PHE A 387 2.84 -24.85 49.86
CA PHE A 387 3.60 -26.03 50.23
C PHE A 387 4.61 -25.73 51.35
N THR A 388 5.34 -24.60 51.29
CA THR A 388 6.28 -24.21 52.35
C THR A 388 5.55 -23.88 53.65
N CYS A 389 4.41 -23.18 53.60
CA CYS A 389 3.59 -22.94 54.78
C CYS A 389 3.05 -24.23 55.42
N GLY A 390 2.70 -25.24 54.61
CA GLY A 390 2.16 -26.51 55.11
C GLY A 390 3.20 -27.50 55.61
N THR A 391 4.45 -27.43 55.14
CA THR A 391 5.50 -28.43 55.43
C THR A 391 6.58 -27.94 56.39
N VAL A 392 6.85 -26.64 56.44
CA VAL A 392 7.92 -26.07 57.25
C VAL A 392 7.40 -25.69 58.64
N THR A 393 7.57 -26.61 59.60
CA THR A 393 7.17 -26.40 61.02
C THR A 393 8.17 -25.55 61.81
N ARG A 394 9.39 -25.32 61.29
CA ARG A 394 10.39 -24.40 61.87
C ARG A 394 10.97 -23.51 60.77
N TRP A 395 10.53 -22.26 60.74
CA TRP A 395 11.08 -21.25 59.84
C TRP A 395 12.49 -20.83 60.32
N PRO A 396 13.49 -20.79 59.42
CA PRO A 396 14.79 -20.24 59.76
C PRO A 396 14.64 -18.75 60.09
N TRP A 397 15.20 -18.30 61.21
CA TRP A 397 15.09 -16.91 61.71
C TRP A 397 15.73 -15.86 60.79
N LYS A 398 16.51 -16.28 59.78
CA LYS A 398 17.12 -15.43 58.76
C LYS A 398 17.15 -16.20 57.45
N THR A 399 16.62 -15.62 56.37
CA THR A 399 16.80 -16.19 55.03
C THR A 399 17.89 -15.42 54.28
N GLY A 400 18.47 -16.02 53.25
CA GLY A 400 19.43 -15.33 52.37
C GLY A 400 18.78 -14.28 51.45
N PHE A 401 17.49 -13.96 51.64
CA PHE A 401 16.72 -13.04 50.82
C PHE A 401 16.05 -11.99 51.72
N PRO A 402 16.66 -10.81 51.91
CA PRO A 402 16.15 -9.77 52.80
C PRO A 402 14.72 -9.31 52.49
N SER A 403 14.32 -9.38 51.21
CA SER A 403 12.95 -9.05 50.76
C SER A 403 11.90 -10.02 51.27
N LEU A 404 12.25 -11.30 51.41
CA LEU A 404 11.36 -12.34 51.92
C LEU A 404 11.24 -12.25 53.45
N ASP A 405 12.35 -11.96 54.12
CA ASP A 405 12.34 -11.64 55.56
C ASP A 405 11.46 -10.42 55.82
N PHE A 406 11.60 -9.34 55.04
CA PHE A 406 10.79 -8.13 55.17
C PHE A 406 9.29 -8.36 54.90
N ALA A 407 8.93 -9.18 53.90
CA ALA A 407 7.54 -9.54 53.61
C ALA A 407 6.89 -10.33 54.76
N ILE A 408 7.65 -11.22 55.40
CA ILE A 408 7.21 -11.98 56.58
C ILE A 408 7.01 -11.03 57.78
N TYR A 409 7.92 -10.07 57.98
CA TYR A 409 7.82 -9.09 59.08
C TYR A 409 6.73 -8.01 58.87
N SER A 410 6.33 -7.76 57.61
CA SER A 410 5.34 -6.73 57.27
C SER A 410 3.90 -7.25 57.14
N LEU A 411 3.70 -8.58 57.12
CA LEU A 411 2.38 -9.15 57.35
C LEU A 411 1.92 -8.74 58.76
N PRO A 412 0.79 -8.01 58.92
CA PRO A 412 0.36 -7.55 60.22
C PRO A 412 0.09 -8.77 61.09
N LEU A 413 0.95 -8.99 62.08
CA LEU A 413 0.72 -9.88 63.20
C LEU A 413 -0.45 -9.30 64.01
N ARG A 414 -1.67 -9.54 63.53
CA ARG A 414 -2.88 -9.32 64.32
C ARG A 414 -2.84 -10.37 65.42
N GLY A 415 -2.50 -9.90 66.62
CA GLY A 415 -2.17 -10.74 67.77
C GLY A 415 -3.17 -11.87 68.01
N GLY A 416 -2.63 -13.05 68.35
CA GLY A 416 -3.33 -14.04 69.17
C GLY A 416 -4.02 -15.22 68.46
N GLN A 417 -4.09 -15.31 67.12
CA GLN A 417 -4.84 -16.41 66.45
C GLN A 417 -4.05 -17.24 65.42
N GLN A 418 -2.74 -17.43 65.61
CA GLN A 418 -1.94 -18.24 64.68
C GLN A 418 -2.08 -19.77 64.85
N LYS A 419 -2.81 -20.26 65.85
CA LYS A 419 -3.10 -21.72 65.97
C LYS A 419 -4.22 -22.21 65.03
N SER A 420 -5.15 -21.35 64.62
CA SER A 420 -6.40 -21.79 63.98
C SER A 420 -6.28 -22.13 62.48
N LEU A 421 -5.44 -21.44 61.70
CA LEU A 421 -5.43 -21.61 60.24
C LEU A 421 -4.62 -22.83 59.76
N CYS A 422 -3.54 -23.20 60.46
CA CYS A 422 -2.82 -24.45 60.19
C CYS A 422 -3.56 -25.68 60.76
N GLU A 423 -4.28 -25.55 61.88
CA GLU A 423 -5.15 -26.63 62.40
C GLU A 423 -6.37 -26.87 61.48
N SER A 424 -6.95 -25.83 60.88
CA SER A 424 -8.07 -25.95 59.94
C SER A 424 -7.71 -26.73 58.68
N LEU A 425 -6.53 -26.51 58.10
CA LEU A 425 -6.05 -27.27 56.93
C LEU A 425 -5.54 -28.68 57.30
N GLY A 426 -5.11 -28.90 58.55
CA GLY A 426 -4.81 -30.23 59.09
C GLY A 426 -6.06 -31.11 59.21
N SER A 427 -7.19 -30.55 59.65
CA SER A 427 -8.44 -31.30 59.86
C SER A 427 -9.11 -31.81 58.57
N ILE A 428 -8.77 -31.22 57.40
CA ILE A 428 -9.29 -31.69 56.10
C ILE A 428 -8.53 -32.93 55.62
N ARG A 429 -7.28 -33.16 56.07
CA ARG A 429 -6.48 -34.31 55.67
C ARG A 429 -6.75 -35.57 56.52
N GLU A 430 -7.32 -35.39 57.71
CA GLU A 430 -7.64 -36.50 58.63
C GLU A 430 -9.03 -37.12 58.37
N LYS A 431 -9.87 -36.52 57.52
CA LYS A 431 -11.19 -37.05 57.13
C LYS A 431 -11.22 -37.88 55.84
N ARG A 432 -10.08 -38.33 55.33
CA ARG A 432 -10.01 -39.14 54.07
C ARG A 432 -9.34 -40.50 54.23
N GLY A 433 -9.25 -41.00 55.46
CA GLY A 433 -8.61 -42.28 55.80
C GLY A 433 -9.51 -43.24 56.58
N GLU A 434 -10.84 -43.19 56.42
CA GLU A 434 -11.76 -44.27 56.81
C GLU A 434 -12.94 -44.28 55.83
N VAL A 435 -12.81 -45.10 54.78
CA VAL A 435 -13.74 -46.13 54.25
C VAL A 435 -12.96 -46.92 53.21
#